data_AF-A0A5K1GD41-F1
#
_entry.id   AF-A0A5K1GD41-F1
#
_cell.length_a   1.000
_cell.length_b   1.000
_cell.length_c   1.000
_cell.angle_alpha   90.00
_cell.angle_beta   90.00
_cell.angle_gamma   90.00
#
_symmetry.space_group_name_H-M   'P 1'
#
loop_
_entity.id
_entity.type
_entity.pdbx_description
1 polymer ?
#
loop_
_entity_poly.entity_id
_entity_poly.type
_entity_poly.pdbx_seq_one_letter_code
_entity_poly.pdbx_strand_id
1 'polypeptide(L)' 'NYSKDINHVAFHRSYPLFASCSNDCSAYVFHGMVYSDLNENPCIVALEILEGHESANGR' A
#
# COMPACT_ATOMS: atom_id res chain seq x y z
N ASN A 1 -8.75 -4.86 2.09
CA ASN A 1 -9.16 -5.05 3.50
C ASN A 1 -8.24 -6.13 4.03
N TYR A 2 -7.33 -5.80 4.95
CA TYR A 2 -6.35 -6.76 5.46
C TYR A 2 -6.97 -7.65 6.53
N SER A 3 -6.58 -8.91 6.56
CA SER A 3 -7.03 -9.87 7.57
C SER A 3 -6.15 -9.85 8.83
N LYS A 4 -4.98 -9.22 8.77
CA LYS A 4 -4.01 -9.07 9.87
C LYS A 4 -3.41 -7.67 9.91
N ASP A 5 -2.49 -7.44 10.86
CA ASP A 5 -1.83 -6.15 11.07
C ASP A 5 -0.97 -5.74 9.87
N ILE A 6 -1.10 -4.46 9.49
CA ILE A 6 -0.21 -3.80 8.55
C ILE A 6 1.12 -3.55 9.26
N ASN A 7 2.21 -4.02 8.68
CA ASN A 7 3.55 -3.93 9.28
C ASN A 7 4.46 -2.93 8.58
N HIS A 8 4.18 -2.59 7.31
CA HIS A 8 5.03 -1.70 6.54
C HIS A 8 4.25 -0.92 5.48
N VAL A 9 4.71 0.29 5.19
CA VAL A 9 4.26 1.12 4.05
C VAL A 9 5.49 1.67 3.33
N ALA A 10 5.47 1.67 2.01
CA ALA A 10 6.55 2.21 1.18
C ALA A 10 5.99 3.15 0.11
N PHE A 11 6.62 4.32 -0.04
CA PHE A 11 6.26 5.31 -1.05
C PHE A 11 7.24 5.27 -2.20
N HIS A 12 6.72 5.31 -3.42
CA HIS A 12 7.54 5.42 -4.61
C HIS A 12 8.08 6.86 -4.73
N ARG A 13 9.35 7.03 -5.13
CA ARG A 13 10.05 8.33 -5.07
C ARG A 13 9.64 9.34 -6.15
N SER A 14 9.17 8.86 -7.30
CA SER A 14 8.87 9.72 -8.47
C SER A 14 7.42 9.65 -8.91
N TYR A 15 6.83 8.46 -8.94
CA TYR A 15 5.40 8.27 -9.19
C TYR A 15 4.55 8.39 -7.92
N PRO A 16 3.29 8.85 -8.04
CA PRO A 16 2.31 8.92 -6.95
C PRO A 16 1.77 7.52 -6.63
N LEU A 17 2.67 6.63 -6.20
CA LEU A 17 2.37 5.24 -5.86
C LEU A 17 2.86 4.95 -4.45
N PHE A 18 2.11 4.16 -3.71
CA PHE A 18 2.57 3.59 -2.46
C PHE A 18 2.02 2.17 -2.31
N ALA A 19 2.70 1.37 -1.50
CA ALA A 19 2.27 0.02 -1.17
C ALA A 19 2.23 -0.17 0.34
N SER A 20 1.23 -0.89 0.83
CA SER A 20 1.16 -1.36 2.21
C SER A 20 1.25 -2.88 2.25
N CYS A 21 1.96 -3.41 3.24
CA CYS A 21 2.15 -4.84 3.45
C CYS A 21 1.61 -5.25 4.82
N SER A 22 1.10 -6.47 4.91
CA SER A 22 0.48 -7.01 6.11
C SER A 22 1.04 -8.38 6.47
N ASN A 23 0.86 -8.77 7.73
CA ASN A 23 1.25 -10.08 8.27
C ASN A 23 0.45 -11.26 7.67
N ASP A 24 -0.58 -10.99 6.86
CA ASP A 24 -1.30 -12.00 6.06
C ASP A 24 -0.65 -12.29 4.70
N CYS A 25 0.55 -11.75 4.47
CA CYS A 25 1.33 -11.95 3.25
C CYS A 25 0.71 -11.32 1.99
N SER A 26 -0.26 -10.43 2.16
CA SER A 26 -0.78 -9.58 1.09
C SER A 26 -0.09 -8.23 1.08
N ALA A 27 0.20 -7.73 -0.12
CA ALA A 27 0.61 -6.35 -0.34
C ALA A 27 -0.40 -5.65 -1.25
N TYR A 28 -0.81 -4.43 -0.93
CA TYR A 28 -1.74 -3.65 -1.73
C TYR A 28 -0.99 -2.49 -2.34
N VAL A 29 -1.19 -2.27 -3.63
CA VAL A 29 -0.61 -1.16 -4.39
C VAL A 29 -1.69 -0.11 -4.63
N PHE A 30 -1.35 1.15 -4.37
CA PHE A 30 -2.25 2.28 -4.50
C PHE A 30 -1.63 3.38 -5.35
N HIS A 31 -2.48 4.09 -6.07
CA HIS A 31 -2.21 5.44 -6.54
C HIS A 31 -2.56 6.44 -5.43
N GLY A 32 -1.63 7.32 -5.07
CA GLY A 32 -1.77 8.31 -4.01
C GLY A 32 -1.22 9.66 -4.45
N MET A 33 -2.08 10.53 -4.99
CA MET A 33 -1.72 11.85 -5.49
C MET A 33 -2.00 12.93 -4.43
N VAL A 34 -1.04 13.80 -4.21
CA VAL A 34 -1.16 15.00 -3.36
C VAL A 34 -0.86 16.22 -4.22
N TYR A 35 -1.75 17.20 -4.17
CA TYR A 35 -1.65 18.42 -4.96
C TYR A 35 -0.92 19.50 -4.17
N SER A 36 0.13 20.09 -4.76
CA SER A 36 1.02 21.04 -4.09
C SER A 36 0.35 22.37 -3.73
N ASP A 37 -0.74 22.72 -4.41
CA ASP A 37 -1.49 23.95 -4.17
C ASP A 37 -2.45 23.86 -2.98
N LEU A 38 -2.63 22.66 -2.38
CA LEU A 38 -3.49 22.38 -1.23
C LEU A 38 -4.96 22.77 -1.44
N ASN A 39 -5.37 23.04 -2.68
CA ASN A 39 -6.74 23.45 -3.00
C ASN A 39 -7.64 22.26 -3.39
N GLU A 40 -7.02 21.08 -3.55
CA GLU A 40 -7.68 19.83 -3.86
C GLU A 40 -7.38 18.77 -2.79
N ASN A 41 -8.39 17.94 -2.51
CA ASN A 41 -8.21 16.81 -1.61
C ASN A 41 -7.26 15.77 -2.25
N PRO A 42 -6.42 15.08 -1.46
CA PRO A 42 -5.58 14.02 -1.98
C PRO A 42 -6.42 12.88 -2.56
N CYS A 43 -5.97 12.32 -3.68
CA CYS A 43 -6.64 11.21 -4.37
C CYS A 43 -5.95 9.89 -4.04
N ILE A 44 -6.69 8.93 -3.46
CA ILE A 44 -6.20 7.59 -3.14
C ILE A 44 -7.07 6.55 -3.87
N VAL A 45 -6.44 5.72 -4.70
CA VAL A 45 -7.11 4.69 -5.49
C VAL A 45 -6.37 3.37 -5.35
N ALA A 46 -7.08 2.30 -4.99
CA ALA A 46 -6.51 0.96 -4.99
C ALA A 46 -6.29 0.48 -6.43
N LEU A 47 -5.12 -0.09 -6.72
CA LEU A 47 -4.76 -0.58 -8.05
C LEU A 47 -4.76 -2.10 -8.09
N GLU A 48 -3.91 -2.72 -7.28
CA GLU A 48 -3.67 -4.16 -7.36
C GLU A 48 -3.39 -4.75 -5.98
N ILE A 49 -3.79 -6.00 -5.81
CA ILE A 49 -3.46 -6.82 -4.64
C ILE A 49 -2.42 -7.84 -5.09
N LEU A 50 -1.24 -7.77 -4.50
CA LEU A 50 -0.16 -8.69 -4.73
C LEU A 50 -0.21 -9.79 -3.67
N GLU A 51 -0.42 -11.01 -4.13
CA GLU A 51 -0.45 -12.23 -3.33
C GLU A 51 0.62 -13.17 -3.87
N GLY A 52 1.37 -13.82 -2.99
CA GLY A 52 2.47 -14.70 -3.42
C GLY A 52 3.59 -14.85 -2.40
N HIS A 53 3.62 -14.02 -1.36
CA HIS A 53 4.45 -14.29 -0.21
C HIS A 53 3.88 -15.46 0.58
N GLU A 54 4.70 -16.45 0.88
CA GLU A 54 4.33 -17.51 1.80
C GLU A 54 4.49 -17.03 3.25
N SER A 55 3.54 -17.39 4.10
CA SER A 55 3.71 -17.22 5.54
C SER A 55 4.83 -18.15 5.99
N ALA A 56 5.98 -17.58 6.36
CA ALA A 56 6.99 -18.32 7.09
C ALA A 56 6.41 -18.61 8.48
N ASN A 57 5.89 -19.83 8.68
CA ASN A 57 5.42 -20.32 9.98
C ASN A 57 6.61 -20.31 10.96
N GLY A 58 6.76 -19.21 11.69
CA GLY A 58 7.87 -19.00 12.63
C GLY A 58 7.51 -18.15 13.85
N ARG A 59 6.24 -17.79 14.03
CA ARG A 59 5.68 -17.22 15.26
C ARG A 59 4.21 -17.60 15.42
#